data_AF-A0A7D9EPB3-F1
#
_entry.id   AF-A0A7D9EPB3-F1
#
_cell.length_a   1.000
_cell.length_b   1.000
_cell.length_c   1.000
_cell.angle_alpha   90.00
_cell.angle_beta   90.00
_cell.angle_gamma   90.00
#
_symmetry.space_group_name_H-M   'P 1'
#
loop_
_entity.id
_entity.type
_entity.pdbx_description
1 polymer ?
#
loop_
_entity_poly.entity_id
_entity_poly.type
_entity_poly.pdbx_seq_one_letter_code
_entity_poly.pdbx_strand_id
1 'polypeptide(L)'
;MDEGKINGVVFLDICKAFDSVNHEILLEKLKTQFGIHDIELKWFQSYLRNRKQVCSVNDQTSSARTIICGLPQGSILGPLLFLLYINDMPDILERTTPCLYADDTQISSSSHDYDTLIDNLNMDLSSIQFNCHDYLIISGGSSKKFCGTTTPAPFVPGLNVVTLKMVTDRSIERSGFDLSFTTVQTTGLPPAVSVCPTRSIIPSAIGRVHSPGFAGKYSANLNCKLTLNVPSSKVVEISYNHVDIE
;
A
#
# COMPACT_ATOMS: atom_id res chain seq x y z
N MET A 1 -14.42 -11.76 30.91
CA MET A 1 -13.83 -11.19 32.14
C MET A 1 -13.01 -10.01 31.69
N ASP A 2 -13.24 -8.85 32.30
CA ASP A 2 -12.66 -7.57 31.87
C ASP A 2 -11.17 -7.55 32.29
N GLU A 3 -10.24 -7.55 31.33
CA GLU A 3 -8.79 -7.67 31.58
C GLU A 3 -8.14 -6.34 32.01
N GLY A 4 -8.93 -5.29 32.28
CA GLY A 4 -8.42 -3.96 32.63
C GLY A 4 -7.71 -3.25 31.48
N LYS A 5 -7.92 -3.70 30.23
CA LYS A 5 -7.35 -3.11 29.02
C LYS A 5 -8.17 -1.93 28.52
N ILE A 6 -7.49 -0.93 27.96
CA ILE A 6 -8.08 0.16 27.22
C ILE A 6 -8.41 -0.37 25.82
N ASN A 7 -9.63 -0.13 25.36
CA ASN A 7 -10.08 -0.50 24.03
C ASN A 7 -10.15 0.73 23.13
N GLY A 8 -9.59 0.61 21.94
CA GLY A 8 -9.65 1.60 20.89
C GLY A 8 -10.34 1.02 19.67
N VAL A 9 -11.20 1.82 19.05
CA VAL A 9 -11.96 1.45 17.86
C VAL A 9 -11.86 2.58 16.85
N VAL A 10 -11.60 2.23 15.59
CA VAL A 10 -11.67 3.13 14.46
C VAL A 10 -12.73 2.60 13.50
N PHE A 11 -13.69 3.45 13.17
CA PHE A 11 -14.69 3.20 12.13
C PHE A 11 -14.20 3.83 10.83
N LEU A 12 -14.22 3.04 9.77
CA LEU A 12 -13.73 3.40 8.45
C LEU A 12 -14.90 3.45 7.48
N ASP A 13 -15.04 4.61 6.85
CA ASP A 13 -15.99 4.84 5.78
C ASP A 13 -15.22 4.79 4.44
N ILE A 14 -15.47 3.74 3.66
CA ILE A 14 -14.89 3.61 2.32
C ILE A 14 -15.67 4.50 1.37
N CYS A 15 -15.19 5.73 1.20
CA CYS A 15 -15.74 6.68 0.24
C CYS A 15 -15.98 6.04 -1.14
N LYS A 16 -17.25 6.02 -1.56
CA LYS A 16 -17.68 5.49 -2.86
C LYS A 16 -17.16 4.07 -3.14
N ALA A 17 -17.32 3.17 -2.17
CA ALA A 17 -16.83 1.80 -2.19
C ALA A 17 -17.00 1.06 -3.55
N PHE A 18 -18.17 1.17 -4.17
CA PHE A 18 -18.42 0.54 -5.48
C PHE A 18 -17.72 1.26 -6.64
N ASP A 19 -17.55 2.58 -6.59
CA ASP A 19 -16.96 3.39 -7.66
C ASP A 19 -15.42 3.35 -7.62
N SER A 20 -14.83 3.00 -6.48
CA SER A 20 -13.38 3.00 -6.26
C SER A 20 -12.69 1.69 -6.65
N VAL A 21 -13.46 0.63 -6.96
CA VAL A 21 -12.93 -0.70 -7.31
C VAL A 21 -12.05 -0.64 -8.57
N ASN A 22 -10.75 -0.88 -8.43
CA ASN A 22 -9.84 -0.95 -9.56
C ASN A 22 -10.06 -2.25 -10.36
N HIS A 23 -10.30 -2.13 -11.67
CA HIS A 23 -10.60 -3.27 -12.54
C HIS A 23 -9.43 -4.25 -12.68
N GLU A 24 -8.20 -3.75 -12.76
CA GLU A 24 -7.01 -4.58 -12.92
C GLU A 24 -6.75 -5.42 -11.68
N ILE A 25 -6.79 -4.79 -10.50
CA ILE A 25 -6.65 -5.48 -9.21
C ILE A 25 -7.76 -6.52 -9.03
N LEU A 26 -9.03 -6.14 -9.28
CA LEU A 26 -10.15 -7.09 -9.17
C LEU A 26 -9.96 -8.31 -10.09
N LEU A 27 -9.60 -8.09 -11.36
CA LEU A 27 -9.41 -9.17 -12.33
C LEU A 27 -8.26 -10.09 -11.94
N GLU A 28 -7.16 -9.55 -11.42
CA GLU A 28 -6.05 -10.37 -10.95
C GLU A 28 -6.46 -11.16 -9.71
N LYS A 29 -7.18 -10.57 -8.74
CA LYS A 29 -7.72 -11.31 -7.58
C LYS A 29 -8.63 -12.46 -8.00
N LEU A 30 -9.56 -12.22 -8.93
CA LEU A 30 -10.43 -13.29 -9.48
C LEU A 30 -9.60 -14.45 -10.04
N LYS A 31 -8.49 -14.13 -10.70
CA LYS A 31 -7.58 -15.13 -11.28
C LYS A 31 -6.71 -15.83 -10.24
N THR A 32 -6.02 -15.10 -9.37
CA THR A 32 -4.97 -15.64 -8.49
C THR A 32 -5.51 -16.18 -7.17
N GLN A 33 -6.53 -15.55 -6.59
CA GLN A 33 -7.09 -15.92 -5.29
C GLN A 33 -8.32 -16.84 -5.43
N PHE A 34 -9.14 -16.59 -6.45
CA PHE A 34 -10.41 -17.33 -6.64
C PHE A 34 -10.35 -18.37 -7.77
N GLY A 35 -9.22 -18.50 -8.46
CA GLY A 35 -8.99 -19.54 -9.48
C GLY A 35 -9.87 -19.40 -10.73
N ILE A 36 -10.35 -18.19 -11.03
CA ILE A 36 -11.17 -17.91 -12.21
C ILE A 36 -10.25 -17.70 -13.41
N HIS A 37 -10.32 -18.60 -14.39
CA HIS A 37 -9.41 -18.61 -15.52
C HIS A 37 -10.16 -18.50 -16.86
N ASP A 38 -9.39 -18.51 -17.96
CA ASP A 38 -9.87 -18.66 -19.34
C ASP A 38 -11.14 -17.87 -19.72
N ILE A 39 -12.26 -18.57 -19.91
CA ILE A 39 -13.48 -18.01 -20.50
C ILE A 39 -14.26 -17.18 -19.47
N GLU A 40 -14.27 -17.63 -18.21
CA GLU A 40 -14.90 -16.95 -17.09
C GLU A 40 -14.16 -15.63 -16.81
N LEU A 41 -12.83 -15.64 -16.81
CA LEU A 41 -12.04 -14.43 -16.62
C LEU A 41 -12.23 -13.44 -17.78
N LYS A 42 -12.26 -13.92 -19.04
CA LYS A 42 -12.58 -13.08 -20.21
C LYS A 42 -13.98 -12.48 -20.12
N TRP A 43 -14.93 -13.21 -19.56
CA TRP A 43 -16.28 -12.70 -19.32
C TRP A 43 -16.27 -11.53 -18.33
N PHE A 44 -15.56 -11.64 -17.20
CA PHE A 44 -15.40 -10.52 -16.25
C PHE A 44 -14.64 -9.34 -16.86
N GLN A 45 -13.61 -9.60 -17.67
CA GLN A 45 -12.90 -8.54 -18.40
C GLN A 45 -13.84 -7.77 -19.33
N SER A 46 -14.69 -8.49 -20.09
CA SER A 46 -15.70 -7.90 -20.96
C SER A 46 -16.76 -7.12 -20.17
N TYR A 47 -17.16 -7.64 -19.01
CA TYR A 47 -18.15 -7.01 -18.14
C TYR A 47 -17.70 -5.63 -17.61
N LEU A 48 -16.41 -5.49 -17.28
CA LEU A 48 -15.81 -4.28 -16.68
C LEU A 48 -15.27 -3.28 -17.72
N ARG A 49 -14.68 -3.75 -18.83
CA ARG A 49 -13.99 -2.89 -19.82
C ARG A 49 -14.94 -2.12 -20.73
N ASN A 50 -14.42 -1.04 -21.33
CA ASN A 50 -15.08 -0.22 -22.36
C ASN A 50 -16.42 0.41 -21.92
N ARG A 51 -16.66 0.51 -20.62
CA ARG A 51 -17.81 1.25 -20.08
C ARG A 51 -17.55 2.74 -20.21
N LYS A 52 -18.59 3.50 -20.57
CA LYS A 52 -18.53 4.95 -20.67
C LYS A 52 -19.63 5.58 -19.83
N GLN A 53 -19.35 6.75 -19.27
CA GLN A 53 -20.32 7.56 -18.54
C GLN A 53 -20.44 8.95 -19.14
N VAL A 54 -21.61 9.55 -18.98
CA VAL A 54 -21.92 10.95 -19.27
C VAL A 54 -22.59 11.57 -18.05
N CYS A 55 -22.40 12.86 -17.84
CA CYS A 55 -23.11 13.63 -16.82
C CYS A 55 -24.04 14.63 -17.51
N SER A 56 -25.27 14.75 -17.05
CA SER A 56 -26.24 15.74 -17.54
C SER A 56 -26.61 16.71 -16.41
N VAL A 57 -26.44 18.00 -16.65
CA VAL A 57 -26.79 19.07 -15.70
C VAL A 57 -27.46 20.19 -16.48
N ASN A 58 -28.65 20.62 -16.05
CA ASN A 58 -29.42 21.68 -16.71
C ASN A 58 -29.57 21.46 -18.23
N ASP A 59 -29.96 20.24 -18.63
CA ASP A 59 -30.12 19.81 -20.03
C ASP A 59 -28.86 19.83 -20.90
N GLN A 60 -27.68 20.05 -20.30
CA GLN A 60 -26.39 19.92 -20.98
C GLN A 60 -25.72 18.61 -20.60
N THR A 61 -25.34 17.83 -21.62
CA THR A 61 -24.69 16.53 -21.44
C THR A 61 -23.21 16.61 -21.76
N SER A 62 -22.38 16.06 -20.88
CA SER A 62 -20.93 15.98 -21.08
C SER A 62 -20.57 15.07 -22.25
N SER A 63 -19.34 15.19 -22.74
CA SER A 63 -18.77 14.14 -23.58
C SER A 63 -18.68 12.82 -22.81
N ALA A 64 -18.80 11.70 -23.53
CA ALA A 64 -18.65 10.37 -22.94
C ALA A 64 -17.21 10.12 -22.51
N ARG A 65 -17.01 9.73 -21.25
CA ARG A 65 -15.70 9.36 -20.70
C ARG A 65 -15.67 7.88 -20.36
N THR A 66 -14.57 7.21 -20.65
CA THR A 66 -14.36 5.81 -20.26
C THR A 66 -14.21 5.70 -18.75
N ILE A 67 -14.85 4.70 -18.17
CA ILE A 67 -14.76 4.35 -16.76
C ILE A 67 -13.50 3.49 -16.57
N ILE A 68 -12.62 3.91 -15.66
CA ILE A 68 -11.35 3.23 -15.36
C ILE A 68 -11.37 2.48 -14.01
N CYS A 69 -12.33 2.79 -13.15
CA CYS A 69 -12.59 2.14 -11.87
C CYS A 69 -14.09 2.15 -11.59
N GLY A 70 -14.51 1.22 -10.74
CA GLY A 70 -15.88 1.12 -10.26
C GLY A 70 -16.67 -0.01 -10.89
N LEU A 71 -17.67 -0.49 -10.17
CA LEU A 71 -18.56 -1.57 -10.59
C LEU A 71 -19.80 -1.00 -11.27
N PRO A 72 -20.40 -1.70 -12.25
CA PRO A 72 -21.62 -1.22 -12.90
C PRO A 72 -22.76 -1.02 -11.88
N GLN A 73 -23.25 0.21 -11.78
CA GLN A 73 -24.33 0.57 -10.86
C GLN A 73 -25.63 -0.19 -11.19
N GLY A 74 -26.34 -0.64 -10.16
CA GLY A 74 -27.59 -1.40 -10.31
C GLY A 74 -27.40 -2.84 -10.81
N SER A 75 -26.16 -3.33 -10.88
CA SER A 75 -25.89 -4.71 -11.25
C SER A 75 -26.01 -5.67 -10.07
N ILE A 76 -26.52 -6.87 -10.36
CA ILE A 76 -26.60 -7.98 -9.38
C ILE A 76 -25.19 -8.44 -8.96
N LEU A 77 -24.22 -8.34 -9.87
CA LEU A 77 -22.84 -8.75 -9.62
C LEU A 77 -22.01 -7.72 -8.85
N GLY A 78 -22.44 -6.45 -8.78
CA GLY A 78 -21.71 -5.41 -8.07
C GLY A 78 -21.39 -5.79 -6.62
N PRO A 79 -22.39 -6.14 -5.80
CA PRO A 79 -22.16 -6.58 -4.41
C PRO A 79 -21.20 -7.76 -4.29
N LEU A 80 -21.35 -8.79 -5.14
CA LEU A 80 -20.46 -9.95 -5.12
C LEU A 80 -19.02 -9.58 -5.46
N LEU A 81 -18.82 -8.80 -6.53
CA LEU A 81 -17.49 -8.37 -6.96
C LEU A 81 -16.82 -7.46 -5.93
N PHE A 82 -17.59 -6.63 -5.23
CA PHE A 82 -17.08 -5.82 -4.14
C PHE A 82 -16.63 -6.67 -2.95
N LEU A 83 -17.44 -7.67 -2.55
CA LEU A 83 -17.06 -8.60 -1.49
C LEU A 83 -15.77 -9.35 -1.84
N LEU A 84 -15.65 -9.87 -3.07
CA LEU A 84 -14.42 -10.53 -3.54
C LEU A 84 -13.23 -9.57 -3.56
N TYR A 85 -13.45 -8.28 -3.82
CA TYR A 85 -12.41 -7.26 -3.84
C TYR A 85 -11.85 -6.92 -2.46
N ILE A 86 -12.70 -6.85 -1.43
CA ILE A 86 -12.34 -6.43 -0.06
C ILE A 86 -11.95 -7.61 0.85
N ASN A 87 -12.16 -8.85 0.42
CA ASN A 87 -12.06 -10.04 1.27
C ASN A 87 -10.66 -10.30 1.87
N ASP A 88 -9.61 -9.75 1.28
CA ASP A 88 -8.21 -9.85 1.75
C ASP A 88 -7.75 -8.64 2.56
N MET A 89 -8.63 -7.66 2.80
CA MET A 89 -8.35 -6.54 3.70
C MET A 89 -7.99 -7.01 5.13
N PRO A 90 -8.64 -8.04 5.72
CA PRO A 90 -8.22 -8.54 7.03
C PRO A 90 -6.77 -9.04 7.05
N ASP A 91 -6.27 -9.56 5.94
CA ASP A 91 -4.94 -10.17 5.86
C ASP A 91 -3.80 -9.14 5.92
N ILE A 92 -4.09 -7.86 5.67
CA ILE A 92 -3.11 -6.76 5.77
C ILE A 92 -3.00 -6.16 7.18
N LEU A 93 -3.84 -6.60 8.12
CA LEU A 93 -3.90 -6.08 9.50
C LEU A 93 -3.15 -7.02 10.44
N GLU A 94 -2.06 -6.53 11.04
CA GLU A 94 -1.20 -7.34 11.90
C GLU A 94 -1.48 -7.08 13.39
N ARG A 95 -2.11 -5.95 13.74
CA ARG A 95 -2.14 -5.41 15.12
C ARG A 95 -3.53 -5.12 15.66
N THR A 96 -4.52 -5.14 14.78
CA THR A 96 -5.91 -4.84 15.07
C THR A 96 -6.79 -6.01 14.66
N THR A 97 -7.96 -6.09 15.27
CA THR A 97 -9.00 -7.03 14.88
C THR A 97 -9.98 -6.32 13.95
N PRO A 98 -10.07 -6.71 12.67
CA PRO A 98 -11.07 -6.20 11.75
C PRO A 98 -12.46 -6.77 12.06
N CYS A 99 -13.48 -5.94 11.84
CA CYS A 99 -14.86 -6.36 11.67
C CYS A 99 -15.38 -5.72 10.38
N LEU A 100 -15.69 -6.56 9.39
CA LEU A 100 -16.15 -6.13 8.07
C LEU A 100 -17.61 -6.54 7.90
N TYR A 101 -18.43 -5.60 7.44
CA TYR A 101 -19.80 -5.86 7.03
C TYR A 101 -20.15 -5.00 5.82
N ALA A 102 -20.16 -5.61 4.62
CA ALA A 102 -20.33 -4.89 3.36
C ALA A 102 -19.32 -3.73 3.24
N ASP A 103 -19.79 -2.49 3.16
CA ASP A 103 -18.98 -1.26 3.12
C ASP A 103 -18.56 -0.76 4.50
N ASP A 104 -19.22 -1.20 5.58
CA ASP A 104 -18.84 -0.85 6.95
C ASP A 104 -17.58 -1.63 7.36
N THR A 105 -16.55 -0.88 7.71
CA THR A 105 -15.27 -1.41 8.16
C THR A 105 -14.94 -0.86 9.53
N GLN A 106 -14.59 -1.75 10.46
CA GLN A 106 -14.11 -1.39 11.78
C GLN A 106 -12.79 -2.09 12.04
N ILE A 107 -11.84 -1.38 12.66
CA ILE A 107 -10.67 -2.00 13.29
C ILE A 107 -10.66 -1.69 14.77
N SER A 108 -10.29 -2.69 15.58
CA SER A 108 -10.26 -2.57 17.03
C SER A 108 -8.95 -3.09 17.59
N SER A 109 -8.48 -2.48 18.68
CA SER A 109 -7.29 -2.94 19.40
C SER A 109 -7.48 -2.73 20.89
N SER A 110 -6.76 -3.51 21.69
CA SER A 110 -6.82 -3.45 23.16
C SER A 110 -5.40 -3.48 23.72
N SER A 111 -5.05 -2.51 24.57
CA SER A 111 -3.74 -2.44 25.23
C SER A 111 -3.86 -1.97 26.68
N HIS A 112 -2.81 -2.13 27.48
CA HIS A 112 -2.74 -1.61 28.85
C HIS A 112 -2.29 -0.14 28.90
N ASP A 113 -1.76 0.40 27.80
CA ASP A 113 -1.25 1.76 27.66
C ASP A 113 -1.77 2.43 26.38
N TYR A 114 -1.94 3.75 26.42
CA TYR A 114 -2.46 4.54 25.31
C TYR A 114 -1.51 4.58 24.11
N ASP A 115 -0.20 4.67 24.34
CA ASP A 115 0.77 4.81 23.26
C ASP A 115 0.78 3.58 22.35
N THR A 116 0.85 2.37 22.92
CA THR A 116 0.78 1.12 22.16
C THR A 116 -0.57 0.96 21.45
N LEU A 117 -1.67 1.36 22.09
CA LEU A 117 -2.99 1.31 21.48
C LEU A 117 -3.06 2.21 20.23
N ILE A 118 -2.60 3.45 20.35
CA ILE A 118 -2.56 4.44 19.27
C ILE A 118 -1.62 3.96 18.16
N ASP A 119 -0.45 3.44 18.51
CA ASP A 119 0.54 2.91 17.57
C ASP A 119 -0.02 1.73 16.76
N ASN A 120 -0.70 0.78 17.43
CA ASN A 120 -1.33 -0.35 16.75
C ASN A 120 -2.40 0.11 15.75
N LEU A 121 -3.30 1.01 16.18
CA LEU A 121 -4.36 1.54 15.32
C LEU A 121 -3.79 2.33 14.13
N ASN A 122 -2.81 3.21 14.36
CA ASN A 122 -2.19 4.01 13.30
C ASN A 122 -1.40 3.16 12.31
N MET A 123 -0.71 2.12 12.78
CA MET A 123 0.02 1.20 11.90
C MET A 123 -0.93 0.47 10.96
N ASP A 124 -2.01 -0.12 11.48
CA ASP A 124 -2.97 -0.85 10.64
C ASP A 124 -3.84 0.09 9.79
N LEU A 125 -4.19 1.28 10.28
CA LEU A 125 -4.86 2.30 9.48
C LEU A 125 -4.00 2.73 8.28
N SER A 126 -2.69 2.87 8.49
CA SER A 126 -1.75 3.14 7.40
C SER A 126 -1.65 1.97 6.41
N SER A 127 -1.86 0.73 6.87
CA SER A 127 -1.97 -0.42 5.96
C SER A 127 -3.23 -0.38 5.10
N ILE A 128 -4.36 0.09 5.62
CA ILE A 128 -5.64 0.15 4.89
C ILE A 128 -5.69 1.30 3.90
N GLN A 129 -5.19 2.48 4.29
CA GLN A 129 -5.12 3.65 3.41
C GLN A 129 -4.33 3.36 2.13
N PHE A 130 -3.40 2.42 2.22
CA PHE A 130 -2.53 1.93 1.18
C PHE A 130 -2.82 0.44 0.99
N ASN A 131 -4.02 0.11 0.50
CA ASN A 131 -4.50 -1.27 0.21
C ASN A 131 -3.65 -1.95 -0.87
N CYS A 132 -2.43 -2.24 -0.50
CA CYS A 132 -1.33 -2.55 -1.36
C CYS A 132 -0.71 -3.84 -0.85
N HIS A 133 -0.82 -4.86 -1.68
CA HIS A 133 -0.26 -6.18 -1.42
C HIS A 133 1.26 -6.14 -1.47
N ASP A 134 1.80 -5.27 -2.33
CA ASP A 134 3.20 -4.92 -2.36
C ASP A 134 3.43 -3.59 -1.66
N TYR A 135 4.45 -3.50 -0.81
CA TYR A 135 4.70 -2.26 -0.10
C TYR A 135 6.15 -2.11 0.37
N LEU A 136 6.54 -0.85 0.50
CA LEU A 136 7.76 -0.43 1.17
C LEU A 136 7.42 0.20 2.51
N ILE A 137 7.96 -0.33 3.62
CA ILE A 137 7.91 0.31 4.93
C ILE A 137 9.28 0.93 5.25
N ILE A 138 9.27 2.21 5.64
CA ILE A 138 10.43 2.92 6.17
C ILE A 138 10.18 3.18 7.65
N SER A 139 11.07 2.74 8.52
CA SER A 139 10.95 2.86 9.98
C SER A 139 12.25 3.28 10.64
N GLY A 140 12.18 4.11 11.68
CA GLY A 140 13.35 4.55 12.44
C GLY A 140 12.99 5.68 13.39
N GLY A 141 12.10 5.42 14.35
CA GLY A 141 11.50 6.41 15.24
C GLY A 141 10.01 6.56 14.93
N SER A 142 9.72 7.12 13.77
CA SER A 142 8.42 7.05 13.11
C SER A 142 8.46 6.05 11.95
N SER A 143 7.30 5.55 11.54
CA SER A 143 7.17 4.62 10.41
C SER A 143 6.18 5.12 9.37
N LYS A 144 6.47 4.85 8.10
CA LYS A 144 5.55 5.06 6.98
C LYS A 144 5.59 3.89 6.01
N LYS A 145 4.41 3.47 5.55
CA LYS A 145 4.19 2.48 4.49
C LYS A 145 3.91 3.20 3.17
N PHE A 146 4.42 2.66 2.07
CA PHE A 146 4.32 3.23 0.72
C PHE A 146 3.97 2.16 -0.31
N CYS A 147 3.10 2.54 -1.23
CA CYS A 147 2.75 1.80 -2.43
C CYS A 147 2.08 2.72 -3.46
N GLY A 148 1.68 2.19 -4.62
CA GLY A 148 1.09 2.95 -5.71
C GLY A 148 2.13 3.71 -6.54
N THR A 149 1.66 4.69 -7.32
CA THR A 149 2.47 5.47 -8.26
C THR A 149 2.78 6.90 -7.81
N THR A 150 2.31 7.29 -6.62
CA THR A 150 2.44 8.68 -6.15
C THR A 150 3.73 8.84 -5.37
N THR A 151 4.61 9.71 -5.87
CA THR A 151 5.87 10.05 -5.20
C THR A 151 5.61 10.90 -3.95
N PRO A 152 5.91 10.41 -2.74
CA PRO A 152 5.68 11.15 -1.49
C PRO A 152 6.64 12.34 -1.29
N ALA A 153 6.26 13.25 -0.40
CA ALA A 153 7.19 14.26 0.12
C ALA A 153 8.31 13.61 0.97
N PRO A 154 9.51 14.24 1.05
CA PRO A 154 10.61 13.72 1.85
C PRO A 154 10.21 13.37 3.28
N PHE A 155 10.81 12.31 3.82
CA PHE A 155 10.47 11.74 5.12
C PHE A 155 11.71 11.59 6.00
N VAL A 156 11.60 12.06 7.24
CA VAL A 156 12.63 11.92 8.28
C VAL A 156 12.09 11.00 9.39
N PRO A 157 12.57 9.74 9.48
CA PRO A 157 12.09 8.80 10.49
C PRO A 157 12.37 9.23 11.93
N GLY A 158 13.51 9.90 12.18
CA GLY A 158 13.84 10.56 13.45
C GLY A 158 14.96 9.91 14.27
N LEU A 159 15.29 8.63 14.03
CA LEU A 159 16.41 7.92 14.67
C LEU A 159 17.60 7.76 13.72
N ASN A 160 18.75 7.44 14.32
CA ASN A 160 20.01 7.16 13.65
C ASN A 160 20.09 5.75 13.04
N VAL A 161 19.07 4.91 13.27
CA VAL A 161 18.94 3.59 12.64
C VAL A 161 17.63 3.58 11.86
N VAL A 162 17.72 3.48 10.54
CA VAL A 162 16.56 3.45 9.63
C VAL A 162 16.50 2.11 8.90
N THR A 163 15.33 1.51 8.91
CA THR A 163 15.01 0.25 8.26
C THR A 163 14.09 0.50 7.07
N LEU A 164 14.49 0.04 5.90
CA LEU A 164 13.65 -0.05 4.70
C LEU A 164 13.30 -1.51 4.46
N LYS A 165 12.01 -1.87 4.50
CA LYS A 165 11.52 -3.23 4.29
C LYS A 165 10.59 -3.25 3.07
N MET A 166 10.96 -4.03 2.06
CA MET A 166 10.07 -4.31 0.92
C MET A 166 9.41 -5.68 1.14
N VAL A 167 8.10 -5.70 1.01
CA VAL A 167 7.30 -6.93 1.00
C VAL A 167 6.53 -6.97 -0.31
N THR A 168 6.58 -8.10 -1.01
CA THR A 168 5.76 -8.34 -2.20
C THR A 168 5.02 -9.65 -2.07
N ASP A 169 3.83 -9.74 -2.65
CA ASP A 169 2.99 -10.93 -2.63
C ASP A 169 3.18 -11.75 -3.93
N ARG A 170 2.20 -12.59 -4.31
CA ARG A 170 2.24 -13.41 -5.53
C ARG A 170 1.68 -12.70 -6.77
N SER A 171 1.30 -11.44 -6.66
CA SER A 171 0.49 -10.73 -7.64
C SER A 171 1.31 -9.80 -8.54
N ILE A 172 0.91 -8.54 -8.74
CA ILE A 172 1.31 -7.71 -9.87
C ILE A 172 2.67 -7.04 -9.63
N GLU A 173 3.68 -7.55 -10.33
CA GLU A 173 4.99 -6.91 -10.35
C GLU A 173 4.99 -5.58 -11.14
N ARG A 174 5.42 -4.50 -10.47
CA ARG A 174 5.60 -3.15 -11.04
C ARG A 174 7.07 -2.73 -11.10
N SER A 175 7.35 -1.50 -11.54
CA SER A 175 8.75 -1.02 -11.70
C SER A 175 9.47 -0.76 -10.38
N GLY A 176 8.75 -0.70 -9.26
CA GLY A 176 9.29 -0.59 -7.90
C GLY A 176 9.66 0.84 -7.53
N PHE A 177 10.81 1.04 -6.88
CA PHE A 177 11.17 2.34 -6.34
C PHE A 177 12.65 2.65 -6.51
N ASP A 178 12.96 3.95 -6.56
CA ASP A 178 14.31 4.51 -6.43
C ASP A 178 14.26 5.68 -5.45
N LEU A 179 15.03 5.57 -4.37
CA LEU A 179 15.09 6.52 -3.28
C LEU A 179 16.50 7.06 -3.15
N SER A 180 16.60 8.31 -2.73
CA SER A 180 17.85 8.90 -2.27
C SER A 180 17.77 9.07 -0.76
N PHE A 181 18.86 8.84 -0.04
CA PHE A 181 18.95 9.22 1.35
C PHE A 181 20.15 10.12 1.58
N THR A 182 19.99 11.07 2.49
CA THR A 182 21.08 11.93 2.96
C THR A 182 21.19 11.85 4.48
N THR A 183 22.42 11.79 4.97
CA THR A 183 22.73 12.17 6.34
C THR A 183 23.09 13.65 6.28
N VAL A 184 22.50 14.47 7.14
CA VAL A 184 22.74 15.92 7.12
C VAL A 184 24.26 16.20 7.07
N GLN A 185 24.69 16.95 6.04
CA GLN A 185 26.06 17.31 5.62
C GLN A 185 26.83 16.31 4.71
N THR A 186 26.78 16.53 3.38
CA THR A 186 27.88 16.61 2.36
C THR A 186 27.31 16.48 0.94
N THR A 187 28.11 16.76 -0.11
CA THR A 187 27.73 16.67 -1.54
C THR A 187 28.58 15.62 -2.27
N GLY A 188 27.97 14.72 -3.04
CA GLY A 188 28.66 13.73 -3.88
C GLY A 188 27.69 12.73 -4.51
N LEU A 189 28.09 12.07 -5.61
CA LEU A 189 27.26 11.05 -6.27
C LEU A 189 27.28 9.75 -5.47
N PRO A 190 26.12 9.26 -4.99
CA PRO A 190 26.06 8.12 -4.08
C PRO A 190 26.21 6.75 -4.77
N PRO A 191 26.71 5.72 -4.06
CA PRO A 191 26.57 4.34 -4.48
C PRO A 191 25.10 3.88 -4.38
N ALA A 192 24.62 3.19 -5.41
CA ALA A 192 23.28 2.61 -5.45
C ALA A 192 23.25 1.22 -4.80
N VAL A 193 22.23 0.97 -3.98
CA VAL A 193 22.13 -0.22 -3.13
C VAL A 193 20.71 -0.79 -3.20
N SER A 194 20.56 -2.04 -3.66
CA SER A 194 19.29 -2.79 -3.61
C SER A 194 18.82 -3.06 -2.17
N VAL A 195 17.50 -3.04 -1.91
CA VAL A 195 16.91 -3.45 -0.62
C VAL A 195 17.00 -4.96 -0.35
N CYS A 196 17.10 -5.79 -1.39
CA CYS A 196 17.40 -7.23 -1.25
C CYS A 196 18.86 -7.55 -1.60
N PRO A 197 19.46 -8.59 -0.98
CA PRO A 197 18.93 -9.37 0.14
C PRO A 197 18.97 -8.59 1.47
N THR A 198 18.40 -9.16 2.53
CA THR A 198 18.42 -8.50 3.86
C THR A 198 19.84 -8.19 4.31
N ARG A 199 20.14 -6.91 4.58
CA ARG A 199 21.48 -6.45 4.94
C ARG A 199 21.47 -5.18 5.78
N SER A 200 22.60 -4.90 6.43
CA SER A 200 22.85 -3.67 7.18
C SER A 200 24.08 -2.97 6.60
N ILE A 201 24.01 -1.65 6.45
CA ILE A 201 25.12 -0.82 5.96
C ILE A 201 25.32 0.39 6.86
N ILE A 202 26.57 0.87 6.94
CA ILE A 202 26.94 2.14 7.55
C ILE A 202 27.26 3.09 6.39
N PRO A 203 26.33 3.97 5.98
CA PRO A 203 26.58 4.83 4.84
C PRO A 203 27.53 5.98 5.20
N SER A 204 28.32 6.44 4.23
CA SER A 204 29.29 7.51 4.42
C SER A 204 28.63 8.89 4.56
N ALA A 205 27.65 9.22 3.70
CA ALA A 205 26.84 10.43 3.85
C ALA A 205 25.58 10.51 2.97
N ILE A 206 25.67 10.11 1.70
CA ILE A 206 24.53 10.07 0.76
C ILE A 206 24.53 8.68 0.12
N GLY A 207 23.34 8.14 -0.14
CA GLY A 207 23.18 6.88 -0.86
C GLY A 207 21.95 6.91 -1.77
N ARG A 208 21.90 5.97 -2.73
CA ARG A 208 20.66 5.60 -3.41
C ARG A 208 20.23 4.20 -2.99
N VAL A 209 18.92 4.01 -2.84
CA VAL A 209 18.31 2.74 -2.49
C VAL A 209 17.19 2.43 -3.46
N HIS A 210 17.21 1.25 -4.06
CA HIS A 210 16.21 0.87 -5.06
C HIS A 210 15.62 -0.51 -4.78
N SER A 211 14.47 -0.78 -5.39
CA SER A 211 13.86 -2.11 -5.40
C SER A 211 14.75 -3.10 -6.16
N PRO A 212 14.66 -4.41 -5.86
CA PRO A 212 15.36 -5.43 -6.62
C PRO A 212 14.94 -5.39 -8.09
N GLY A 213 15.90 -5.50 -9.01
CA GLY A 213 15.61 -5.48 -10.44
C GLY A 213 15.34 -4.10 -11.07
N PHE A 214 15.30 -3.02 -10.29
CA PHE A 214 15.13 -1.66 -10.82
C PHE A 214 16.24 -1.31 -11.86
N ALA A 215 15.95 -0.70 -13.01
CA ALA A 215 14.71 -0.08 -13.50
C ALA A 215 13.71 -1.03 -14.21
N GLY A 216 13.87 -2.34 -14.04
CA GLY A 216 12.89 -3.36 -14.42
C GLY A 216 11.87 -3.63 -13.30
N LYS A 217 11.15 -4.73 -13.41
CA LYS A 217 10.17 -5.15 -12.41
C LYS A 217 10.83 -5.84 -11.22
N TYR A 218 10.30 -5.62 -10.02
CA TYR A 218 10.69 -6.42 -8.84
C TYR A 218 10.03 -7.80 -8.89
N SER A 219 10.63 -8.79 -8.24
CA SER A 219 10.07 -10.14 -8.18
C SER A 219 8.94 -10.26 -7.14
N ALA A 220 8.02 -11.18 -7.36
CA ALA A 220 7.04 -11.62 -6.38
C ALA A 220 7.66 -12.32 -5.15
N ASN A 221 6.93 -12.34 -4.03
CA ASN A 221 7.25 -13.02 -2.75
C ASN A 221 8.54 -12.55 -2.06
N LEU A 222 8.88 -11.27 -2.18
CA LEU A 222 10.01 -10.68 -1.49
C LEU A 222 9.63 -10.37 -0.05
N ASN A 223 10.56 -10.64 0.87
CA ASN A 223 10.52 -10.15 2.25
C ASN A 223 11.94 -9.80 2.66
N CYS A 224 12.37 -8.60 2.25
CA CYS A 224 13.75 -8.16 2.41
C CYS A 224 13.82 -6.85 3.19
N LYS A 225 14.94 -6.66 3.90
CA LYS A 225 15.19 -5.47 4.71
C LYS A 225 16.59 -4.90 4.51
N LEU A 226 16.69 -3.61 4.26
CA LEU A 226 17.93 -2.83 4.33
C LEU A 226 17.93 -1.98 5.60
N THR A 227 18.98 -2.09 6.41
CA THR A 227 19.18 -1.24 7.59
C THR A 227 20.30 -0.25 7.33
N LEU A 228 20.01 1.04 7.46
CA LEU A 228 20.95 2.15 7.44
C LEU A 228 21.30 2.50 8.89
N ASN A 229 22.57 2.35 9.26
CA ASN A 229 23.06 2.70 10.58
C ASN A 229 23.99 3.91 10.47
N VAL A 230 23.54 5.06 10.97
CA VAL A 230 24.32 6.30 10.99
C VAL A 230 24.75 6.62 12.43
N PRO A 231 25.83 7.41 12.63
CA PRO A 231 26.26 7.83 13.95
C PRO A 231 25.11 8.44 14.75
N SER A 232 25.08 8.23 16.07
CA SER A 232 23.99 8.66 16.96
C SER A 232 23.72 10.17 16.99
N SER A 233 24.64 10.99 16.48
CA SER A 233 24.47 12.44 16.33
C SER A 233 23.78 12.87 15.02
N LYS A 234 23.43 11.93 14.14
CA LYS A 234 22.85 12.20 12.82
C LYS A 234 21.48 11.54 12.66
N VAL A 235 20.66 12.15 11.81
CA VAL A 235 19.40 11.60 11.31
C VAL A 235 19.49 11.36 9.81
N VAL A 236 18.67 10.44 9.32
CA VAL A 236 18.56 10.13 7.89
C VAL A 236 17.30 10.80 7.34
N GLU A 237 17.44 11.52 6.24
CA GLU A 237 16.33 12.01 5.44
C GLU A 237 16.20 11.15 4.17
N ILE A 238 14.98 10.70 3.87
CA ILE A 238 14.64 9.94 2.67
C ILE A 238 13.92 10.86 1.68
N SER A 239 14.39 10.84 0.44
CA SER A 239 13.77 11.49 -0.71
C SER A 239 13.40 10.45 -1.77
N TYR A 240 12.31 10.69 -2.48
CA TYR A 240 11.71 9.73 -3.42
C TYR A 240 11.98 10.20 -4.85
N ASN A 241 12.77 9.42 -5.62
CA ASN A 241 13.03 9.73 -7.03
C ASN A 241 11.98 9.06 -7.94
N HIS A 242 11.55 7.85 -7.59
CA HIS A 242 10.57 7.05 -8.31
C HIS A 242 9.82 6.12 -7.34
N VAL A 243 8.50 6.00 -7.51
CA VAL A 243 7.66 5.04 -6.79
C VAL A 243 6.58 4.53 -7.74
N ASP A 244 6.55 3.22 -7.95
CA ASP A 244 5.54 2.48 -8.70
C ASP A 244 5.51 1.05 -8.16
N ILE A 245 4.78 0.89 -7.07
CA ILE A 245 4.57 -0.38 -6.35
C ILE A 245 3.07 -0.68 -6.45
N GLU A 246 2.67 -1.95 -6.50
CA GLU A 246 1.25 -2.31 -6.48
C GLU A 246 0.50 -1.71 -5.28
#